data_AF-A0AAD7DAI6-F1
#
_entry.id   AF-A0AAD7DAI6-F1
#
_cell.length_a   1.000
_cell.length_b   1.000
_cell.length_c   1.000
_cell.angle_alpha   90.00
_cell.angle_beta   90.00
_cell.angle_gamma   90.00
#
_symmetry.space_group_name_H-M   'P 1'
#
loop_
_entity.id
_entity.type
_entity.pdbx_description
1 polymer ?
#
loop_
_entity_poly.entity_id
_entity_poly.type
_entity_poly.pdbx_seq_one_letter_code
_entity_poly.pdbx_strand_id
1 'polypeptide(L)'
;MPGPSNTRKHQKNGKKRSKPRLSIESTSSSGTYASESTASSSSSQHIRTPPPLSPGVHSPRLADEEPETSFEEDTYVHGLPQKPFIHDPGNGQRVRDMRAFLTSPFNFAQPPALDDPLCAEFSQNEVLQMLCTVLPEETALILWYNKSRSTSRICPACQRLYHLGDVLRDHLEGEDEHARVDQRPPPQLEREQEISGLCSTMCFILASYNYPAAIKSAWGHTAEEMDDEAWALLNSSGEGHATTGMSVGLGMLVRMTRLHDLGLAQLCLPDVDFDEEIYSD
;
A
#
# COMPACT_ATOMS: atom_id res chain seq x y z
N MET A 1 -9.87 2.63 -4.61
CA MET A 1 -9.29 2.28 -5.92
C MET A 1 -9.14 0.77 -6.01
N PRO A 2 -9.42 0.15 -7.17
CA PRO A 2 -9.03 -1.23 -7.44
C PRO A 2 -7.51 -1.37 -7.24
N GLY A 3 -7.07 -2.50 -6.69
CA GLY A 3 -5.64 -2.76 -6.51
C GLY A 3 -4.94 -3.09 -7.85
N PRO A 4 -3.60 -3.09 -7.87
CA PRO A 4 -2.82 -3.49 -9.04
C PRO A 4 -3.19 -4.92 -9.46
N SER A 5 -3.41 -5.16 -10.75
CA SER A 5 -3.94 -6.43 -11.26
C SER A 5 -2.86 -7.23 -12.00
N ASN A 6 -2.45 -8.38 -11.45
CA ASN A 6 -1.42 -9.25 -12.02
C ASN A 6 -1.92 -10.17 -13.16
N THR A 7 -3.16 -9.97 -13.63
CA THR A 7 -3.89 -10.89 -14.52
C THR A 7 -3.28 -11.08 -15.92
N ARG A 8 -2.33 -10.25 -16.34
CA ARG A 8 -1.77 -10.32 -17.71
C ARG A 8 -0.50 -11.16 -17.86
N LYS A 9 0.23 -11.47 -16.77
CA LYS A 9 1.51 -12.21 -16.84
C LYS A 9 1.30 -13.71 -17.12
N HIS A 10 0.19 -14.31 -16.66
CA HIS A 10 -0.05 -15.76 -16.81
C HIS A 10 -0.65 -16.20 -18.16
N GLN A 11 -1.14 -15.28 -19.00
CA GLN A 11 -1.68 -15.66 -20.32
C GLN A 11 -0.60 -16.11 -21.32
N LYS A 12 0.69 -15.85 -21.05
CA LYS A 12 1.80 -16.18 -21.97
C LYS A 12 2.41 -17.58 -21.79
N ASN A 13 2.15 -18.30 -20.69
CA ASN A 13 2.69 -19.66 -20.48
C ASN A 13 1.79 -20.81 -20.98
N GLY A 14 0.58 -20.52 -21.49
CA GLY A 14 -0.38 -21.54 -21.93
C GLY A 14 -0.30 -21.98 -23.40
N LYS A 15 0.51 -21.34 -24.26
CA LYS A 15 0.53 -21.61 -25.70
C LYS A 15 1.77 -22.40 -26.13
N LYS A 16 1.82 -23.70 -25.82
CA LYS A 16 2.52 -24.73 -26.63
C LYS A 16 2.22 -26.15 -26.12
N ARG A 17 1.16 -26.78 -26.66
CA ARG A 17 1.17 -28.20 -27.06
C ARG A 17 -0.13 -28.62 -27.79
N SER A 18 0.03 -28.81 -29.10
CA SER A 18 -0.55 -29.83 -29.99
C SER A 18 -1.85 -30.57 -29.60
N LYS A 19 -2.89 -30.37 -30.43
CA LYS A 19 -4.00 -31.28 -30.76
C LYS A 19 -3.59 -32.21 -31.95
N PRO A 20 -4.38 -33.22 -32.42
CA PRO A 20 -5.57 -33.90 -31.84
C PRO A 20 -5.62 -35.44 -32.03
N ARG A 21 -6.57 -36.15 -31.38
CA ARG A 21 -7.30 -37.28 -32.00
C ARG A 21 -8.71 -37.47 -31.38
N LEU A 22 -9.64 -37.84 -32.26
CA LEU A 22 -11.11 -37.88 -32.17
C LEU A 22 -11.69 -39.20 -31.62
N SER A 23 -12.85 -39.09 -30.96
CA SER A 23 -14.08 -39.92 -31.12
C SER A 23 -15.20 -39.35 -30.21
N ILE A 24 -16.32 -38.78 -30.70
CA ILE A 24 -17.60 -39.45 -31.12
C ILE A 24 -18.28 -40.06 -29.86
N GLU A 25 -19.51 -39.76 -29.38
CA GLU A 25 -20.82 -39.36 -29.97
C GLU A 25 -21.84 -38.89 -28.88
N SER A 26 -22.83 -38.06 -29.32
CA SER A 26 -24.28 -38.05 -28.96
C SER A 26 -24.75 -37.75 -27.51
N THR A 27 -25.81 -36.96 -27.19
CA THR A 27 -27.07 -36.61 -27.90
C THR A 27 -27.85 -35.49 -27.17
N SER A 28 -28.49 -34.57 -27.94
CA SER A 28 -29.80 -33.86 -27.78
C SER A 28 -30.29 -33.35 -26.39
N SER A 29 -30.98 -32.21 -26.20
CA SER A 29 -32.00 -31.49 -26.99
C SER A 29 -32.39 -30.20 -26.19
N SER A 30 -32.45 -29.03 -26.83
CA SER A 30 -33.67 -28.31 -27.30
C SER A 30 -34.26 -27.27 -26.32
N GLY A 31 -34.40 -26.02 -26.80
CA GLY A 31 -35.13 -24.94 -26.12
C GLY A 31 -34.89 -23.56 -26.73
N THR A 32 -35.42 -23.32 -27.93
CA THR A 32 -35.73 -22.01 -28.58
C THR A 32 -36.50 -21.09 -27.61
N TYR A 33 -36.48 -19.74 -27.62
CA TYR A 33 -37.17 -18.71 -28.46
C TYR A 33 -36.51 -17.35 -28.08
N ALA A 34 -36.00 -16.45 -28.95
CA ALA A 34 -36.54 -15.65 -30.07
C ALA A 34 -37.19 -14.29 -29.68
N SER A 35 -36.73 -13.24 -30.41
CA SER A 35 -37.29 -11.89 -30.66
C SER A 35 -36.92 -10.76 -29.68
N GLU A 36 -36.10 -9.77 -30.08
CA GLU A 36 -36.38 -8.57 -30.92
C GLU A 36 -37.23 -7.53 -30.13
N SER A 37 -36.97 -6.22 -30.05
CA SER A 37 -36.57 -5.26 -31.10
C SER A 37 -36.00 -3.96 -30.52
N THR A 38 -35.10 -3.35 -31.30
CA THR A 38 -34.81 -1.92 -31.55
C THR A 38 -35.65 -0.82 -30.87
N ALA A 39 -34.97 0.23 -30.39
CA ALA A 39 -35.24 1.61 -30.80
C ALA A 39 -34.07 2.56 -30.48
N SER A 40 -33.57 3.19 -31.54
CA SER A 40 -32.63 4.30 -31.57
C SER A 40 -33.27 5.58 -31.00
N SER A 41 -32.49 6.43 -30.33
CA SER A 41 -32.75 7.88 -30.33
C SER A 41 -31.48 8.67 -30.03
N SER A 42 -30.99 9.27 -31.10
CA SER A 42 -30.05 10.37 -31.19
C SER A 42 -30.48 11.58 -30.35
N SER A 43 -29.54 12.24 -29.65
CA SER A 43 -29.67 13.65 -29.26
C SER A 43 -28.29 14.30 -29.14
N SER A 44 -27.98 14.99 -30.23
CA SER A 44 -27.15 16.17 -30.44
C SER A 44 -26.36 16.79 -29.29
N GLN A 45 -25.04 16.79 -29.51
CA GLN A 45 -24.06 17.86 -29.29
C GLN A 45 -24.59 19.23 -28.84
N HIS A 46 -24.08 19.72 -27.71
CA HIS A 46 -23.82 21.14 -27.50
C HIS A 46 -22.45 21.33 -26.87
N ILE A 47 -21.46 21.54 -27.75
CA ILE A 47 -20.17 22.13 -27.45
C ILE A 47 -20.43 23.56 -26.97
N ARG A 48 -20.11 23.86 -25.71
CA ARG A 48 -20.05 25.24 -25.20
C ARG A 48 -18.60 25.66 -25.09
N THR A 49 -18.16 26.43 -26.09
CA THR A 49 -16.91 27.18 -26.08
C THR A 49 -17.05 28.37 -25.11
N PRO A 50 -16.11 28.61 -24.19
CA PRO A 50 -16.07 29.85 -23.42
C PRO A 50 -15.62 31.04 -24.31
N PRO A 51 -16.10 32.27 -24.03
CA PRO A 51 -15.73 33.46 -24.79
C PRO A 51 -14.27 33.90 -24.51
N PRO A 52 -13.61 34.56 -25.49
CA PRO A 52 -12.23 35.03 -25.34
C PRO A 52 -12.15 36.23 -24.39
N LEU A 53 -11.15 36.18 -23.50
CA LEU A 53 -10.75 37.30 -22.65
C LEU A 53 -9.96 38.32 -23.48
N SER A 54 -10.40 39.57 -23.42
CA SER A 54 -9.71 40.71 -24.03
C SER A 54 -8.35 40.98 -23.39
N PRO A 55 -7.33 41.41 -24.16
CA PRO A 55 -6.02 41.76 -23.63
C PRO A 55 -6.03 43.20 -23.11
N GLY A 56 -6.04 43.36 -21.80
CA GLY A 56 -5.77 44.62 -21.12
C GLY A 56 -4.27 44.87 -21.02
N VAL A 57 -3.74 45.65 -21.96
CA VAL A 57 -2.39 46.22 -21.92
C VAL A 57 -2.35 47.32 -20.87
N HIS A 58 -1.67 47.09 -19.74
CA HIS A 58 -1.01 48.15 -18.98
C HIS A 58 0.21 47.58 -18.23
N SER A 59 1.37 48.13 -18.56
CA SER A 59 2.66 47.96 -17.91
C SER A 59 3.27 49.38 -17.82
N PRO A 60 4.28 49.67 -16.99
CA PRO A 60 4.51 49.28 -15.60
C PRO A 60 4.54 50.54 -14.69
N ARG A 61 4.22 50.41 -13.40
CA ARG A 61 4.66 51.40 -12.40
C ARG A 61 5.65 50.72 -11.47
N LEU A 62 6.91 51.08 -11.67
CA LEU A 62 7.99 50.91 -10.71
C LEU A 62 7.66 51.79 -9.49
N ALA A 63 7.31 51.15 -8.39
CA ALA A 63 7.46 51.72 -7.08
C ALA A 63 8.28 50.70 -6.28
N ASP A 64 9.51 51.08 -5.97
CA ASP A 64 10.33 50.44 -4.95
C ASP A 64 9.58 50.55 -3.61
N GLU A 65 8.87 49.49 -3.24
CA GLU A 65 8.51 49.25 -1.85
C GLU A 65 9.49 48.19 -1.34
N GLU A 66 10.40 48.61 -0.47
CA GLU A 66 11.21 47.71 0.34
C GLU A 66 10.28 46.74 1.08
N PRO A 67 10.57 45.43 1.06
CA PRO A 67 9.87 44.51 1.94
C PRO A 67 10.34 44.79 3.37
N GLU A 68 9.49 45.46 4.16
CA GLU A 68 9.56 45.35 5.61
C GLU A 68 9.39 43.87 5.95
N THR A 69 10.50 43.18 6.15
CA THR A 69 10.55 41.86 6.75
C THR A 69 10.08 41.98 8.18
N SER A 70 8.75 41.94 8.37
CA SER A 70 8.16 41.54 9.63
C SER A 70 8.60 40.10 9.86
N PHE A 71 9.69 39.92 10.59
CA PHE A 71 9.97 38.69 11.29
C PHE A 71 8.81 38.48 12.25
N GLU A 72 7.79 37.75 11.78
CA GLU A 72 6.85 37.10 12.68
C GLU A 72 7.70 36.09 13.47
N GLU A 73 8.19 36.57 14.60
CA GLU A 73 8.81 35.80 15.65
C GLU A 73 7.74 34.84 16.15
N ASP A 74 7.65 33.70 15.47
CA ASP A 74 6.83 32.56 15.84
C ASP A 74 7.09 32.32 17.32
N THR A 75 6.11 32.74 18.11
CA THR A 75 6.17 32.68 19.55
C THR A 75 6.07 31.21 19.90
N TYR A 76 7.23 30.54 19.96
CA TYR A 76 7.34 29.18 20.44
C TYR A 76 6.69 29.16 21.82
N VAL A 77 5.50 28.57 21.89
CA VAL A 77 4.79 28.29 23.14
C VAL A 77 5.60 27.19 23.85
N HIS A 78 6.74 27.58 24.39
CA HIS A 78 7.56 26.80 25.29
C HIS A 78 6.83 26.71 26.62
N GLY A 79 6.12 25.61 26.86
CA GLY A 79 5.56 25.40 28.20
C GLY A 79 4.73 24.15 28.40
N LEU A 80 4.16 23.57 27.36
CA LEU A 80 3.47 22.29 27.52
C LEU A 80 4.47 21.15 27.26
N PRO A 81 4.66 20.22 28.22
CA PRO A 81 5.47 19.04 27.99
C PRO A 81 4.87 18.29 26.80
N GLN A 82 5.65 18.19 25.71
CA GLN A 82 5.23 17.43 24.54
C GLN A 82 4.95 15.99 24.97
N LYS A 83 3.82 15.46 24.50
CA LYS A 83 3.46 14.06 24.77
C LYS A 83 4.58 13.17 24.18
N PRO A 84 5.07 12.16 24.93
CA PRO A 84 6.11 11.29 24.42
C PRO A 84 5.64 10.60 23.14
N PHE A 85 6.47 10.65 22.09
CA PHE A 85 6.18 10.03 20.79
C PHE A 85 6.46 8.52 20.78
N ILE A 86 7.06 7.98 21.85
CA ILE A 86 7.19 6.54 22.10
C ILE A 86 6.47 6.17 23.40
N HIS A 87 5.73 5.05 23.38
CA HIS A 87 5.01 4.51 24.53
C HIS A 87 5.19 2.98 24.61
N ASP A 88 5.59 2.43 25.75
CA ASP A 88 5.71 0.98 25.95
C ASP A 88 4.66 0.48 26.96
N PRO A 89 3.68 -0.34 26.53
CA PRO A 89 2.70 -0.97 27.43
C PRO A 89 3.24 -2.20 28.20
N GLY A 90 4.53 -2.52 28.10
CA GLY A 90 5.16 -3.71 28.73
C GLY A 90 5.39 -4.89 27.78
N ASN A 91 5.00 -4.75 26.51
CA ASN A 91 5.24 -5.74 25.45
C ASN A 91 5.90 -5.12 24.20
N GLY A 92 6.69 -4.07 24.39
CA GLY A 92 7.52 -3.44 23.37
C GLY A 92 7.12 -1.99 23.07
N GLN A 93 8.07 -1.20 22.62
CA GLN A 93 7.87 0.22 22.34
C GLN A 93 6.91 0.45 21.16
N ARG A 94 6.01 1.44 21.28
CA ARG A 94 5.08 1.87 20.24
C ARG A 94 5.34 3.30 19.82
N VAL A 95 5.43 3.55 18.51
CA VAL A 95 5.58 4.90 17.95
C VAL A 95 4.21 5.55 17.81
N ARG A 96 3.94 6.59 18.60
CA ARG A 96 2.64 7.30 18.62
C ARG A 96 2.57 8.48 17.67
N ASP A 97 3.73 9.08 17.38
CA ASP A 97 3.86 10.18 16.44
C ASP A 97 5.04 9.87 15.51
N MET A 98 4.71 9.44 14.29
CA MET A 98 5.70 9.08 13.29
C MET A 98 6.55 10.26 12.85
N ARG A 99 5.98 11.48 12.76
CA ARG A 99 6.75 12.65 12.32
C ARG A 99 7.77 13.02 13.40
N ALA A 100 7.34 13.13 14.65
CA ALA A 100 8.22 13.45 15.76
C ALA A 100 9.30 12.37 15.98
N PHE A 101 8.96 11.10 15.75
CA PHE A 101 9.92 9.99 15.82
C PHE A 101 11.02 10.11 14.75
N LEU A 102 10.64 10.39 13.50
CA LEU A 102 11.58 10.47 12.37
C LEU A 102 12.48 11.72 12.43
N THR A 103 11.96 12.85 12.94
CA THR A 103 12.71 14.10 13.05
C THR A 103 13.41 14.27 14.40
N SER A 104 13.29 13.28 15.29
CA SER A 104 13.81 13.37 16.64
C SER A 104 15.34 13.57 16.65
N PRO A 105 15.85 14.56 17.39
CA PRO A 105 17.30 14.79 17.51
C PRO A 105 18.01 13.67 18.30
N PHE A 106 17.25 12.84 19.01
CA PHE A 106 17.77 11.76 19.85
C PHE A 106 18.10 10.48 19.09
N ASN A 107 18.03 10.49 17.75
CA ASN A 107 18.41 9.39 16.86
C ASN A 107 17.73 8.05 17.21
N PHE A 108 16.44 8.10 17.57
CA PHE A 108 15.63 6.89 17.82
C PHE A 108 15.34 6.13 16.52
N ALA A 109 15.15 6.85 15.42
CA ALA A 109 14.97 6.28 14.10
C ALA A 109 16.32 5.79 13.55
N GLN A 110 16.40 4.53 13.12
CA GLN A 110 17.59 4.05 12.42
C GLN A 110 17.74 4.78 11.07
N PRO A 111 18.98 5.12 10.66
CA PRO A 111 19.20 5.74 9.37
C PRO A 111 18.85 4.78 8.22
N PRO A 112 18.49 5.28 7.04
CA PRO A 112 18.31 4.45 5.86
C PRO A 112 19.57 3.62 5.54
N ALA A 113 19.37 2.39 5.07
CA ALA A 113 20.46 1.51 4.66
C ALA A 113 20.86 1.82 3.20
N LEU A 114 21.73 2.82 3.01
CA LEU A 114 22.10 3.31 1.67
C LEU A 114 23.03 2.37 0.89
N ASP A 115 23.58 1.35 1.56
CA ASP A 115 24.37 0.29 0.96
C ASP A 115 23.52 -0.78 0.26
N ASP A 116 22.24 -0.87 0.60
CA ASP A 116 21.26 -1.69 -0.10
C ASP A 116 20.55 -0.86 -1.19
N PRO A 117 20.63 -1.25 -2.47
CA PRO A 117 20.05 -0.47 -3.57
C PRO A 117 18.54 -0.21 -3.44
N LEU A 118 17.79 -1.19 -2.94
CA LEU A 118 16.35 -1.08 -2.78
C LEU A 118 16.02 -0.13 -1.62
N CYS A 119 16.72 -0.26 -0.50
CA CYS A 119 16.56 0.65 0.63
C CYS A 119 16.92 2.10 0.26
N ALA A 120 17.98 2.29 -0.54
CA ALA A 120 18.39 3.60 -1.04
C ALA A 120 17.29 4.23 -1.93
N GLU A 121 16.69 3.47 -2.83
CA GLU A 121 15.57 3.93 -3.65
C GLU A 121 14.37 4.34 -2.79
N PHE A 122 13.97 3.48 -1.85
CA PHE A 122 12.88 3.79 -0.93
C PHE A 122 13.17 4.95 0.03
N SER A 123 14.43 5.33 0.22
CA SER A 123 14.81 6.45 1.11
C SER A 123 14.52 7.84 0.53
N GLN A 124 14.16 7.91 -0.76
CA GLN A 124 13.86 9.16 -1.45
C GLN A 124 12.54 9.79 -0.94
N ASN A 125 12.50 11.12 -0.88
CA ASN A 125 11.31 11.86 -0.42
C ASN A 125 10.17 11.77 -1.44
N GLU A 126 10.51 11.63 -2.71
CA GLU A 126 9.60 11.46 -3.84
C GLU A 126 8.78 10.17 -3.67
N VAL A 127 9.41 9.09 -3.22
CA VAL A 127 8.73 7.83 -2.91
C VAL A 127 7.75 8.01 -1.75
N LEU A 128 8.13 8.74 -0.70
CA LEU A 128 7.21 9.09 0.38
C LEU A 128 6.01 9.91 -0.11
N GLN A 129 6.25 10.90 -0.98
CA GLN A 129 5.18 11.71 -1.58
C GLN A 129 4.22 10.84 -2.39
N MET A 130 4.72 9.92 -3.21
CA MET A 130 3.90 8.96 -3.94
C MET A 130 3.08 8.07 -2.99
N LEU A 131 3.69 7.54 -1.93
CA LEU A 131 3.00 6.73 -0.94
C LEU A 131 1.85 7.50 -0.26
N CYS A 132 2.06 8.79 0.06
CA CYS A 132 1.02 9.64 0.63
C CYS A 132 -0.16 9.93 -0.31
N THR A 133 -0.03 9.68 -1.63
CA THR A 133 -1.16 9.81 -2.56
C THR A 133 -2.14 8.63 -2.47
N VAL A 134 -1.67 7.46 -1.98
CA VAL A 134 -2.42 6.20 -2.00
C VAL A 134 -2.72 5.64 -0.60
N LEU A 135 -1.94 6.02 0.41
CA LEU A 135 -2.08 5.58 1.79
C LEU A 135 -2.35 6.76 2.72
N PRO A 136 -3.03 6.52 3.87
CA PRO A 136 -3.04 7.48 4.96
C PRO A 136 -1.61 7.81 5.36
N GLU A 137 -1.35 9.07 5.70
CA GLU A 137 -0.01 9.59 5.93
C GLU A 137 0.80 8.77 6.94
N GLU A 138 0.19 8.40 8.07
CA GLU A 138 0.87 7.62 9.10
C GLU A 138 1.31 6.25 8.56
N THR A 139 0.44 5.57 7.82
CA THR A 139 0.75 4.29 7.16
C THR A 139 1.83 4.46 6.09
N ALA A 140 1.81 5.56 5.33
CA ALA A 140 2.82 5.88 4.33
C ALA A 140 4.20 6.10 4.98
N LEU A 141 4.28 6.87 6.07
CA LEU A 141 5.51 7.10 6.82
C LEU A 141 6.08 5.80 7.40
N ILE A 142 5.21 4.92 7.93
CA ILE A 142 5.64 3.61 8.45
C ILE A 142 6.18 2.73 7.33
N LEU A 143 5.48 2.66 6.18
CA LEU A 143 5.91 1.85 5.05
C LEU A 143 7.23 2.38 4.46
N TRP A 144 7.35 3.70 4.31
CA TRP A 144 8.57 4.36 3.87
C TRP A 144 9.73 4.07 4.83
N TYR A 145 9.53 4.19 6.14
CA TYR A 145 10.52 3.81 7.14
C TYR A 145 10.92 2.33 6.98
N ASN A 146 9.96 1.43 6.94
CA ASN A 146 10.22 0.00 6.87
C ASN A 146 11.00 -0.42 5.61
N LYS A 147 10.70 0.19 4.45
CA LYS A 147 11.32 -0.19 3.17
C LYS A 147 12.69 0.42 2.92
N SER A 148 13.03 1.51 3.61
CA SER A 148 14.33 2.19 3.45
C SER A 148 15.37 1.76 4.48
N ARG A 149 15.04 0.85 5.40
CA ARG A 149 15.95 0.32 6.42
C ARG A 149 16.13 -1.18 6.27
N SER A 150 17.33 -1.67 6.55
CA SER A 150 17.66 -3.10 6.43
C SER A 150 16.85 -3.96 7.41
N THR A 151 16.86 -3.64 8.70
CA THR A 151 16.27 -4.52 9.74
C THR A 151 15.26 -3.86 10.67
N SER A 152 15.32 -2.53 10.87
CA SER A 152 14.42 -1.84 11.79
C SER A 152 13.02 -1.69 11.18
N ARG A 153 11.99 -2.03 11.95
CA ARG A 153 10.59 -2.03 11.50
C ARG A 153 9.68 -1.40 12.54
N ILE A 154 8.62 -0.76 12.05
CA ILE A 154 7.46 -0.32 12.81
C ILE A 154 6.25 -1.08 12.26
N CYS A 155 5.53 -1.79 13.13
CA CYS A 155 4.33 -2.52 12.71
C CYS A 155 3.23 -1.53 12.32
N PRO A 156 2.70 -1.55 11.09
CA PRO A 156 1.66 -0.61 10.69
C PRO A 156 0.34 -0.82 11.45
N ALA A 157 0.07 -2.03 11.96
CA ALA A 157 -1.18 -2.33 12.67
C ALA A 157 -1.16 -1.92 14.14
N CYS A 158 -0.03 -2.06 14.83
CA CYS A 158 0.05 -1.83 16.29
C CYS A 158 1.15 -0.83 16.69
N GLN A 159 1.82 -0.21 15.72
CA GLN A 159 2.89 0.77 15.86
C GLN A 159 4.13 0.27 16.62
N ARG A 160 4.28 -1.04 16.81
CA ARG A 160 5.38 -1.63 17.57
C ARG A 160 6.70 -1.49 16.81
N LEU A 161 7.73 -0.96 17.48
CA LEU A 161 9.11 -0.94 17.00
C LEU A 161 9.76 -2.30 17.29
N TYR A 162 10.41 -2.89 16.29
CA TYR A 162 11.07 -4.19 16.37
C TYR A 162 12.14 -4.34 15.26
N HIS A 163 12.90 -5.44 15.29
CA HIS A 163 13.83 -5.83 14.23
C HIS A 163 13.34 -7.09 13.51
N LEU A 164 13.67 -7.22 12.23
CA LEU A 164 13.39 -8.45 11.47
C LEU A 164 13.95 -9.68 12.20
N GLY A 165 13.14 -10.74 12.28
CA GLY A 165 13.46 -11.98 12.99
C GLY A 165 13.07 -11.96 14.46
N ASP A 166 12.66 -10.81 15.02
CA ASP A 166 12.21 -10.75 16.41
C ASP A 166 10.93 -11.59 16.61
N VAL A 167 10.95 -12.43 17.66
CA VAL A 167 9.77 -13.15 18.16
C VAL A 167 9.16 -12.35 19.30
N LEU A 168 8.14 -11.55 18.98
CA LEU A 168 7.59 -10.57 19.92
C LEU A 168 6.51 -11.17 20.80
N ARG A 169 6.40 -10.66 22.04
CA ARG A 169 5.31 -11.02 22.96
C ARG A 169 3.96 -10.69 22.35
N ASP A 170 3.00 -11.61 22.53
CA ASP A 170 1.67 -11.46 21.98
C ASP A 170 0.93 -10.25 22.59
N HIS A 171 -0.10 -9.79 21.90
CA HIS A 171 -0.96 -8.73 22.40
C HIS A 171 -1.97 -9.21 23.44
N LEU A 172 -2.26 -10.52 23.46
CA LEU A 172 -3.33 -11.12 24.24
C LEU A 172 -2.85 -11.97 25.43
N GLU A 173 -1.56 -12.27 25.52
CA GLU A 173 -1.04 -13.14 26.57
C GLU A 173 -0.77 -12.36 27.86
N GLY A 174 -1.39 -12.83 28.95
CA GLY A 174 -0.96 -12.56 30.32
C GLY A 174 0.31 -13.34 30.67
N GLU A 175 0.82 -13.13 31.88
CA GLU A 175 2.14 -13.51 32.43
C GLU A 175 2.56 -15.00 32.42
N ASP A 176 1.97 -15.85 31.59
CA ASP A 176 2.36 -17.25 31.44
C ASP A 176 3.58 -17.40 30.49
N GLU A 177 4.72 -16.85 30.91
CA GLU A 177 6.02 -16.88 30.20
C GLU A 177 6.59 -18.29 29.95
N HIS A 178 6.03 -19.33 30.56
CA HIS A 178 6.66 -20.64 30.68
C HIS A 178 6.39 -21.61 29.51
N ALA A 179 5.57 -21.23 28.52
CA ALA A 179 5.18 -22.14 27.43
C ALA A 179 5.89 -21.90 26.08
N ARG A 180 6.63 -20.79 25.92
CA ARG A 180 7.18 -20.36 24.61
C ARG A 180 8.66 -20.68 24.37
N VAL A 181 9.36 -21.27 25.34
CA VAL A 181 10.83 -21.40 25.31
C VAL A 181 11.34 -22.29 24.16
N ASP A 182 10.52 -23.20 23.61
CA ASP A 182 10.98 -24.18 22.60
C ASP A 182 10.28 -24.09 21.22
N GLN A 183 9.35 -23.16 21.01
CA GLN A 183 8.67 -23.06 19.73
C GLN A 183 9.38 -22.10 18.80
N ARG A 184 10.09 -22.66 17.81
CA ARG A 184 10.61 -21.88 16.68
C ARG A 184 9.43 -21.14 16.03
N PRO A 185 9.54 -19.81 15.78
CA PRO A 185 8.48 -19.07 15.12
C PRO A 185 8.15 -19.71 13.77
N PRO A 186 6.88 -19.63 13.33
CA PRO A 186 6.51 -20.11 12.01
C PRO A 186 7.31 -19.34 10.96
N PRO A 187 7.86 -19.99 9.92
CA PRO A 187 8.68 -19.33 8.91
C PRO A 187 7.92 -18.22 8.16
N GLN A 188 6.59 -18.26 8.15
CA GLN A 188 5.75 -17.22 7.57
C GLN A 188 5.78 -15.91 8.37
N LEU A 189 6.10 -15.93 9.66
CA LEU A 189 6.20 -14.69 10.45
C LEU A 189 7.37 -13.84 9.95
N GLU A 190 8.55 -14.44 9.81
CA GLU A 190 9.75 -13.75 9.33
C GLU A 190 9.51 -13.18 7.93
N ARG A 191 8.96 -13.99 7.02
CA ARG A 191 8.56 -13.52 5.69
C ARG A 191 7.56 -12.37 5.75
N GLU A 192 6.55 -12.44 6.61
CA GLU A 192 5.58 -11.35 6.70
C GLU A 192 6.22 -10.06 7.23
N GLN A 193 7.13 -10.16 8.20
CA GLN A 193 7.89 -9.00 8.70
C GLN A 193 8.70 -8.34 7.58
N GLU A 194 9.29 -9.13 6.68
CA GLU A 194 10.01 -8.64 5.49
C GLU A 194 9.07 -8.00 4.46
N ILE A 195 7.96 -8.67 4.16
CA ILE A 195 7.00 -8.27 3.13
C ILE A 195 6.29 -6.98 3.54
N SER A 196 5.55 -7.00 4.66
CA SER A 196 4.65 -5.91 5.06
C SER A 196 5.11 -5.11 6.28
N GLY A 197 6.08 -5.63 7.03
CA GLY A 197 6.46 -5.05 8.31
C GLY A 197 5.46 -5.36 9.43
N LEU A 198 4.52 -6.29 9.25
CA LEU A 198 3.61 -6.71 10.32
C LEU A 198 4.32 -7.64 11.31
N CYS A 199 4.20 -7.32 12.60
CA CYS A 199 5.05 -7.94 13.62
C CYS A 199 4.51 -9.24 14.23
N SER A 200 3.28 -9.65 13.89
CA SER A 200 2.64 -10.85 14.42
C SER A 200 1.48 -11.32 13.53
N THR A 201 1.08 -12.59 13.68
CA THR A 201 -0.10 -13.13 13.00
C THR A 201 -1.37 -12.36 13.35
N MET A 202 -1.49 -11.90 14.60
CA MET A 202 -2.63 -11.08 15.02
C MET A 202 -2.66 -9.73 14.29
N CYS A 203 -1.52 -9.06 14.14
CA CYS A 203 -1.43 -7.80 13.41
C CYS A 203 -1.83 -7.95 11.93
N PHE A 204 -1.52 -9.08 11.31
CA PHE A 204 -1.97 -9.33 9.94
C PHE A 204 -3.41 -9.73 9.82
N ILE A 205 -3.95 -10.52 10.74
CA ILE A 205 -5.39 -10.77 10.76
C ILE A 205 -6.14 -9.44 10.88
N LEU A 206 -5.66 -8.51 11.70
CA LEU A 206 -6.22 -7.16 11.79
C LEU A 206 -6.07 -6.37 10.48
N ALA A 207 -4.89 -6.41 9.85
CA ALA A 207 -4.64 -5.69 8.60
C ALA A 207 -5.46 -6.23 7.41
N SER A 208 -5.71 -7.55 7.41
CA SER A 208 -6.44 -8.28 6.38
C SER A 208 -7.90 -8.56 6.77
N TYR A 209 -8.42 -7.90 7.81
CA TYR A 209 -9.76 -8.18 8.36
C TYR A 209 -10.89 -7.99 7.34
N ASN A 210 -10.70 -7.10 6.36
CA ASN A 210 -11.65 -6.88 5.28
C ASN A 210 -11.64 -8.00 4.21
N TYR A 211 -10.67 -8.91 4.26
CA TYR A 211 -10.44 -9.98 3.30
C TYR A 211 -10.22 -11.32 4.02
N PRO A 212 -11.16 -11.77 4.87
CA PRO A 212 -10.94 -12.93 5.74
C PRO A 212 -10.64 -14.21 4.95
N ALA A 213 -11.24 -14.37 3.77
CA ALA A 213 -11.00 -15.50 2.88
C ALA A 213 -9.57 -15.55 2.31
N ALA A 214 -8.87 -14.40 2.21
CA ALA A 214 -7.51 -14.31 1.69
C ALA A 214 -6.43 -14.46 2.78
N ILE A 215 -6.79 -14.42 4.08
CA ILE A 215 -5.81 -14.37 5.18
C ILE A 215 -4.84 -15.56 5.12
N LYS A 216 -5.36 -16.79 4.98
CA LYS A 216 -4.51 -17.99 5.02
C LYS A 216 -3.56 -18.08 3.83
N SER A 217 -4.01 -17.68 2.65
CA SER A 217 -3.24 -17.77 1.42
C SER A 217 -2.28 -16.60 1.22
N ALA A 218 -2.55 -15.43 1.81
CA ALA A 218 -1.70 -14.26 1.67
C ALA A 218 -0.62 -14.13 2.75
N TRP A 219 -0.75 -14.81 3.90
CA TRP A 219 0.18 -14.69 5.03
C TRP A 219 1.58 -15.23 4.68
N GLY A 220 2.59 -14.35 4.69
CA GLY A 220 3.96 -14.67 4.35
C GLY A 220 4.23 -14.94 2.87
N HIS A 221 3.29 -14.57 1.98
CA HIS A 221 3.36 -14.80 0.54
C HIS A 221 3.34 -13.50 -0.27
N THR A 222 4.19 -13.41 -1.28
CA THR A 222 4.16 -12.35 -2.30
C THR A 222 3.11 -12.68 -3.37
N ALA A 223 2.79 -11.71 -4.23
CA ALA A 223 1.77 -11.90 -5.27
C ALA A 223 2.11 -13.02 -6.26
N GLU A 224 3.41 -13.34 -6.47
CA GLU A 224 3.84 -14.42 -7.36
C GLU A 224 3.74 -15.81 -6.73
N GLU A 225 3.67 -15.88 -5.40
CA GLU A 225 3.52 -17.14 -4.65
C GLU A 225 2.07 -17.49 -4.34
N MET A 226 1.17 -16.52 -4.46
CA MET A 226 -0.27 -16.69 -4.26
C MET A 226 -0.94 -17.27 -5.52
N ASP A 227 -1.98 -18.09 -5.32
CA ASP A 227 -2.84 -18.47 -6.44
C ASP A 227 -3.75 -17.31 -6.88
N ASP A 228 -4.25 -17.39 -8.12
CA ASP A 228 -5.09 -16.35 -8.72
C ASP A 228 -6.37 -16.09 -7.92
N GLU A 229 -6.90 -17.12 -7.26
CA GLU A 229 -8.10 -17.01 -6.42
C GLU A 229 -7.82 -16.19 -5.17
N ALA A 230 -6.74 -16.48 -4.45
CA ALA A 230 -6.29 -15.73 -3.28
C ALA A 230 -5.98 -14.27 -3.64
N TRP A 231 -5.33 -14.04 -4.78
CA TRP A 231 -5.04 -12.70 -5.25
C TRP A 231 -6.33 -11.93 -5.59
N ALA A 232 -7.31 -12.59 -6.21
CA ALA A 232 -8.61 -11.99 -6.50
C ALA A 232 -9.38 -11.66 -5.21
N LEU A 233 -9.35 -12.53 -4.21
CA LEU A 233 -9.99 -12.29 -2.90
C LEU A 233 -9.40 -11.06 -2.20
N LEU A 234 -8.07 -10.91 -2.22
CA LEU A 234 -7.40 -9.75 -1.64
C LEU A 234 -7.72 -8.45 -2.40
N ASN A 235 -7.99 -8.53 -3.71
CA ASN A 235 -8.35 -7.39 -4.55
C ASN A 235 -9.85 -7.12 -4.65
N SER A 236 -10.69 -7.94 -4.01
CA SER A 236 -12.13 -7.73 -3.95
C SER A 236 -12.48 -6.42 -3.23
N SER A 237 -13.74 -6.00 -3.30
CA SER A 237 -14.23 -4.80 -2.60
C SER A 237 -14.22 -4.93 -1.07
N GLY A 238 -13.78 -6.06 -0.52
CA GLY A 238 -13.78 -6.37 0.90
C GLY A 238 -15.18 -6.72 1.41
N GLU A 239 -15.25 -7.60 2.41
CA GLU A 239 -16.51 -8.05 3.02
C GLU A 239 -16.87 -7.23 4.27
N GLY A 240 -15.95 -6.38 4.74
CA GLY A 240 -15.99 -5.75 6.06
C GLY A 240 -16.81 -4.46 6.16
N HIS A 241 -17.64 -4.37 7.22
CA HIS A 241 -18.33 -3.16 7.71
C HIS A 241 -17.38 -2.09 8.33
N ALA A 242 -16.06 -2.34 8.37
CA ALA A 242 -15.09 -1.46 9.00
C ALA A 242 -14.64 -0.35 8.03
N THR A 243 -15.38 0.76 8.02
CA THR A 243 -15.16 1.94 7.17
C THR A 243 -14.13 2.94 7.73
N THR A 244 -13.42 2.58 8.80
CA THR A 244 -12.41 3.47 9.38
C THR A 244 -11.21 3.63 8.43
N GLY A 245 -10.68 4.84 8.30
CA GLY A 245 -9.53 5.10 7.41
C GLY A 245 -8.31 4.19 7.68
N MET A 246 -8.14 3.76 8.94
CA MET A 246 -7.07 2.85 9.33
C MET A 246 -7.23 1.44 8.75
N SER A 247 -8.41 0.81 8.84
CA SER A 247 -8.65 -0.54 8.27
C SER A 247 -8.50 -0.55 6.75
N VAL A 248 -8.92 0.52 6.08
CA VAL A 248 -8.75 0.68 4.63
C VAL A 248 -7.27 0.83 4.27
N GLY A 249 -6.53 1.67 5.01
CA GLY A 249 -5.10 1.87 4.79
C GLY A 249 -4.27 0.61 5.02
N LEU A 250 -4.60 -0.19 6.05
CA LEU A 250 -3.93 -1.45 6.32
C LEU A 250 -4.20 -2.50 5.22
N GLY A 251 -5.45 -2.63 4.76
CA GLY A 251 -5.78 -3.52 3.65
C GLY A 251 -5.09 -3.11 2.34
N MET A 252 -4.95 -1.80 2.09
CA MET A 252 -4.16 -1.30 0.97
C MET A 252 -2.67 -1.63 1.13
N LEU A 253 -2.09 -1.41 2.32
CA LEU A 253 -0.71 -1.76 2.60
C LEU A 253 -0.42 -3.24 2.37
N VAL A 254 -1.30 -4.14 2.81
CA VAL A 254 -1.13 -5.59 2.57
C VAL A 254 -1.05 -5.88 1.08
N ARG A 255 -1.96 -5.32 0.27
CA ARG A 255 -1.94 -5.50 -1.19
C ARG A 255 -0.68 -4.96 -1.84
N MET A 256 -0.33 -3.71 -1.54
CA MET A 256 0.85 -3.05 -2.10
C MET A 256 2.10 -3.86 -1.79
N THR A 257 2.28 -4.26 -0.54
CA THR A 257 3.50 -4.97 -0.10
C THR A 257 3.67 -6.36 -0.70
N ARG A 258 2.66 -6.93 -1.37
CA ARG A 258 2.80 -8.19 -2.11
C ARG A 258 3.50 -8.03 -3.46
N LEU A 259 3.63 -6.81 -3.93
CA LEU A 259 4.25 -6.45 -5.19
C LEU A 259 5.67 -5.94 -4.93
N HIS A 260 6.62 -6.29 -5.79
CA HIS A 260 8.03 -5.95 -5.62
C HIS A 260 8.29 -4.44 -5.57
N ASP A 261 7.55 -3.67 -6.36
CA ASP A 261 7.61 -2.21 -6.49
C ASP A 261 6.47 -1.51 -5.73
N LEU A 262 5.80 -2.23 -4.83
CA LEU A 262 4.56 -1.82 -4.18
C LEU A 262 3.37 -1.56 -5.13
N GLY A 263 3.52 -1.85 -6.42
CA GLY A 263 2.57 -1.47 -7.48
C GLY A 263 2.44 0.03 -7.67
N LEU A 264 3.45 0.82 -7.28
CA LEU A 264 3.38 2.29 -7.31
C LEU A 264 3.22 2.83 -8.73
N ALA A 265 3.88 2.22 -9.72
CA ALA A 265 3.73 2.63 -11.12
C ALA A 265 2.25 2.55 -11.56
N GLN A 266 1.57 1.44 -11.26
CA GLN A 266 0.16 1.27 -11.61
C GLN A 266 -0.78 2.16 -10.79
N LEU A 267 -0.45 2.43 -9.53
CA LEU A 267 -1.30 3.23 -8.64
C LEU A 267 -1.19 4.74 -8.90
N CYS A 268 0.02 5.23 -9.22
CA CYS A 268 0.28 6.65 -9.41
C CYS A 268 0.15 7.08 -10.89
N LEU A 269 0.33 6.16 -11.84
CA LEU A 269 0.29 6.44 -13.28
C LEU A 269 -0.66 5.48 -14.01
N PRO A 270 -1.98 5.53 -13.72
CA PRO A 270 -2.96 4.59 -14.28
C PRO A 270 -3.11 4.68 -15.81
N ASP A 271 -2.68 5.79 -16.42
CA ASP A 271 -2.82 6.07 -17.85
C ASP A 271 -1.60 5.62 -18.70
N VAL A 272 -0.53 5.13 -18.08
CA VAL A 272 0.70 4.70 -18.78
C VAL A 272 0.72 3.17 -18.88
N ASP A 273 0.64 2.63 -20.10
CA ASP A 273 0.73 1.18 -20.34
C ASP A 273 2.21 0.77 -20.44
N PHE A 274 2.81 0.44 -19.30
CA PHE A 274 4.24 0.07 -19.19
C PHE A 274 4.58 -1.27 -19.88
N ASP A 275 3.57 -2.03 -20.33
CA ASP A 275 3.75 -3.33 -20.97
C ASP A 275 4.01 -3.25 -22.50
N GLU A 276 3.83 -2.09 -23.14
CA GLU A 276 4.01 -1.94 -24.60
C GLU A 276 5.46 -1.70 -25.05
N GLU A 277 6.35 -1.19 -24.18
CA GLU A 277 7.72 -0.81 -24.57
C GLU A 277 8.72 -1.98 -24.66
N ILE A 278 8.41 -3.15 -24.10
CA ILE A 278 9.34 -4.31 -24.08
C ILE A 278 9.41 -5.04 -25.44
N TYR A 279 8.54 -4.71 -26.40
CA TYR A 279 8.44 -5.42 -27.70
C TYR A 279 8.82 -4.57 -28.92
N SER A 280 9.50 -3.44 -28.73
CA SER A 280 9.85 -2.52 -29.82
C SER A 280 11.29 -2.63 -30.36
N ASP A 281 12.06 -3.66 -29.95
CA ASP A 281 13.39 -3.97 -30.52
C ASP A 281 13.41 -5.31 -31.28
#